data_AF-A0A6F8PVK5-F1
#
_entry.id   AF-A0A6F8PVK5-F1
#
_cell.length_a   1.000
_cell.length_b   1.000
_cell.length_c   1.000
_cell.angle_alpha   90.00
_cell.angle_beta   90.00
_cell.angle_gamma   90.00
#
_symmetry.space_group_name_H-M   'P 1'
#
loop_
_entity.id
_entity.type
_entity.pdbx_description
1 polymer ?
#
loop_
_entity_poly.entity_id
_entity_poly.type
_entity_poly.pdbx_seq_one_letter_code
_entity_poly.pdbx_strand_id
1 'polypeptide(L)'
;MEQITHLGCWAHARRKFMDAKKLLPKNKTGKADMALNLIQKLYQIEQHIKDQPPNKRLEIRQTESLRVLEQLKTWLDKSLNSTVPKSKLGEALSYLAKNWEKLQIFTTNGRLNIDNSNYPVNTSYQPYLSVNN
;
A
#
# COMPACT_ATOMS: atom_id res chain seq x y z
N MET A 1 -16.10 -14.91 -16.72
CA MET A 1 -15.43 -14.66 -15.43
C MET A 1 -14.27 -13.70 -15.70
N GLU A 2 -14.54 -12.40 -15.65
CA GLU A 2 -13.55 -11.38 -15.98
C GLU A 2 -12.52 -11.26 -14.85
N GLN A 3 -11.35 -11.86 -15.05
CA GLN A 3 -10.17 -11.57 -14.25
C GLN A 3 -9.63 -10.20 -14.67
N ILE A 4 -10.26 -9.14 -14.17
CA ILE A 4 -9.72 -7.79 -14.28
C ILE A 4 -8.38 -7.80 -13.54
N THR A 5 -7.29 -7.69 -14.30
CA THR A 5 -5.94 -7.62 -13.74
C THR A 5 -5.76 -6.22 -13.15
N HIS A 6 -6.19 -6.09 -11.89
CA HIS A 6 -6.21 -4.82 -11.18
C HIS A 6 -4.78 -4.33 -10.87
N LEU A 7 -4.47 -3.14 -11.36
CA LEU A 7 -3.34 -2.30 -10.96
C LEU A 7 -3.28 -2.25 -9.41
N GLY A 8 -2.12 -2.54 -8.81
CA GLY A 8 -1.96 -2.81 -7.37
C GLY A 8 -2.86 -1.98 -6.45
N CYS A 9 -3.83 -2.63 -5.81
CA CYS A 9 -4.80 -1.99 -4.90
C CYS A 9 -4.48 -2.29 -3.44
N TRP A 10 -4.67 -1.30 -2.57
CA TRP A 10 -4.51 -1.48 -1.12
C TRP A 10 -5.50 -2.50 -0.54
N ALA A 11 -6.71 -2.63 -1.09
CA ALA A 11 -7.67 -3.66 -0.68
C ALA A 11 -7.13 -5.09 -0.86
N HIS A 12 -6.42 -5.36 -1.96
CA HIS A 12 -5.82 -6.66 -2.23
C HIS A 12 -4.63 -6.93 -1.30
N ALA A 13 -3.77 -5.93 -1.10
CA ALA A 13 -2.68 -6.03 -0.13
C ALA A 13 -3.22 -6.34 1.28
N ARG A 14 -4.23 -5.58 1.73
CA ARG A 14 -4.89 -5.77 3.03
C ARG A 14 -5.46 -7.19 3.19
N ARG A 15 -6.15 -7.71 2.17
CA ARG A 15 -6.74 -9.07 2.21
C ARG A 15 -5.67 -10.13 2.43
N LYS A 16 -4.52 -10.03 1.76
CA LYS A 16 -3.40 -10.97 1.94
C LYS A 16 -2.85 -10.96 3.36
N PHE A 17 -2.67 -9.78 3.96
CA PHE A 17 -2.24 -9.69 5.36
C PHE A 17 -3.31 -10.18 6.34
N MET A 18 -4.60 -9.98 6.04
CA MET A 18 -5.70 -10.56 6.83
C MET A 18 -5.68 -12.09 6.79
N ASP A 19 -5.47 -12.69 5.61
CA ASP A 19 -5.37 -14.14 5.48
C ASP A 19 -4.13 -14.70 6.18
N ALA A 20 -3.00 -13.99 6.12
CA ALA A 20 -1.82 -14.33 6.92
C ALA A 20 -2.09 -14.24 8.43
N LYS A 21 -2.82 -13.22 8.90
CA LYS A 21 -3.19 -13.04 10.31
C LYS A 21 -4.11 -14.14 10.81
N LYS A 22 -5.07 -14.62 10.00
CA LYS A 22 -6.00 -15.71 10.39
C LYS A 22 -5.27 -17.01 10.75
N LEU A 23 -4.06 -17.21 10.23
CA LEU A 23 -3.24 -18.39 10.49
C LEU A 23 -2.34 -18.23 11.73
N LEU A 24 -2.28 -17.04 12.32
CA LEU A 24 -1.59 -16.80 13.58
C LEU A 24 -2.52 -17.13 14.76
N PRO A 25 -1.98 -17.63 15.89
CA PRO A 25 -2.75 -17.77 17.11
C PRO A 25 -3.35 -16.43 17.55
N LYS A 26 -4.62 -16.40 17.97
CA LYS A 26 -5.38 -15.18 18.30
C LYS A 26 -4.70 -14.25 19.32
N ASN A 27 -3.79 -14.78 20.14
CA ASN A 27 -3.09 -14.04 21.20
C ASN A 27 -1.70 -13.53 20.79
N LYS A 28 -1.28 -13.69 19.53
CA LYS A 28 0.01 -13.20 19.05
C LYS A 28 -0.16 -12.05 18.07
N THR A 29 0.27 -10.87 18.49
CA THR A 29 0.52 -9.75 17.58
C THR A 29 1.75 -10.10 16.73
N GLY A 30 1.59 -10.09 15.41
CA GLY A 30 2.64 -10.44 14.47
C GLY A 30 2.95 -9.36 13.45
N LYS A 31 3.86 -9.67 12.53
CA LYS A 31 4.17 -8.82 11.37
C LYS A 31 2.92 -8.48 10.55
N ALA A 32 1.94 -9.39 10.46
CA ALA A 32 0.68 -9.12 9.78
C ALA A 32 -0.09 -7.96 10.43
N ASP A 33 -0.15 -7.88 11.76
CA ASP A 33 -0.81 -6.77 12.48
C ASP A 33 -0.15 -5.42 12.21
N MET A 34 1.18 -5.39 12.17
CA MET A 34 1.93 -4.16 11.86
C MET A 34 1.56 -3.62 10.47
N ALA A 35 1.54 -4.48 9.46
CA ALA A 35 1.09 -4.10 8.12
C ALA A 35 -0.36 -3.59 8.12
N LEU A 36 -1.27 -4.33 8.77
CA LEU A 36 -2.69 -4.00 8.81
C LEU A 36 -2.96 -2.67 9.51
N ASN A 37 -2.21 -2.36 10.58
CA ASN A 37 -2.31 -1.08 11.29
C ASN A 37 -1.87 0.09 10.41
N LEU A 38 -0.75 -0.04 9.68
CA LEU A 38 -0.28 1.01 8.78
C LEU A 38 -1.22 1.20 7.58
N ILE A 39 -1.73 0.11 7.01
CA ILE A 39 -2.76 0.15 5.96
C ILE A 39 -4.03 0.83 6.48
N GLN A 40 -4.46 0.53 7.71
CA GLN A 40 -5.63 1.16 8.30
C GLN A 40 -5.45 2.67 8.48
N LYS A 41 -4.24 3.13 8.84
CA LYS A 41 -3.93 4.58 8.90
C LYS A 41 -4.08 5.25 7.54
N LEU A 42 -3.64 4.62 6.45
CA LEU A 42 -3.86 5.14 5.09
C LEU A 42 -5.36 5.30 4.80
N TYR A 43 -6.18 4.29 5.11
CA TYR A 43 -7.62 4.38 4.93
C TYR A 43 -8.28 5.45 5.80
N GLN A 44 -7.77 5.69 7.01
CA GLN A 44 -8.28 6.76 7.88
C GLN A 44 -8.01 8.14 7.28
N ILE A 45 -6.81 8.36 6.73
CA ILE A 45 -6.47 9.60 6.02
C ILE A 45 -7.40 9.77 4.81
N GLU A 46 -7.56 8.73 3.99
CA GLU A 46 -8.43 8.77 2.81
C GLU A 46 -9.89 9.04 3.16
N GLN A 47 -10.39 8.47 4.26
CA GLN A 47 -11.74 8.74 4.76
C GLN A 47 -11.90 10.19 5.22
N HIS A 48 -10.88 10.76 5.86
CA HIS A 48 -10.91 12.15 6.33
C HIS A 48 -10.93 13.16 5.17
N ILE A 49 -10.23 12.85 4.07
CA ILE A 49 -10.10 13.76 2.93
C ILE A 49 -11.09 13.47 1.79
N LYS A 50 -12.01 12.51 1.95
CA LYS A 50 -12.88 12.02 0.86
C LYS A 50 -13.74 13.13 0.21
N ASP A 51 -14.20 14.09 1.01
CA ASP A 51 -15.07 15.19 0.58
C ASP A 51 -14.27 16.46 0.22
N GLN A 52 -12.95 16.39 0.29
CA GLN A 52 -12.06 17.51 -0.04
C GLN A 52 -11.82 17.61 -1.55
N PRO A 53 -11.57 18.83 -2.07
CA PRO A 53 -11.24 18.99 -3.48
C PRO A 53 -9.89 18.30 -3.83
N PRO A 54 -9.66 17.90 -5.10
CA PRO A 54 -8.49 17.11 -5.49
C PRO A 54 -7.14 17.74 -5.11
N ASN A 55 -7.02 19.06 -5.14
CA ASN A 55 -5.81 19.77 -4.70
C ASN A 55 -5.53 19.56 -3.21
N LYS A 56 -6.55 19.65 -2.36
CA LYS A 56 -6.41 19.40 -0.91
C LYS A 56 -6.17 17.94 -0.58
N ARG A 57 -6.81 17.01 -1.31
CA ARG A 57 -6.49 15.58 -1.21
C ARG A 57 -5.03 15.32 -1.52
N LEU A 58 -4.49 15.92 -2.58
CA LEU A 58 -3.08 15.78 -2.96
C LEU A 58 -2.16 16.35 -1.89
N GLU A 59 -2.42 17.56 -1.40
CA GLU A 59 -1.64 18.22 -0.33
C GLU A 59 -1.53 17.31 0.91
N ILE A 60 -2.65 16.78 1.40
CA ILE A 60 -2.69 15.90 2.58
C ILE A 60 -2.01 14.56 2.31
N ARG A 61 -2.14 14.00 1.09
CA ARG A 61 -1.42 12.76 0.73
C ARG A 61 0.10 12.97 0.76
N GLN A 62 0.57 14.11 0.28
CA GLN A 62 2.01 14.43 0.27
C GLN A 62 2.57 14.63 1.68
N THR A 63 1.79 15.16 2.63
CA THR A 63 2.24 15.39 4.01
C THR A 63 2.02 14.20 4.95
N GLU A 64 0.88 13.53 4.85
CA GLU A 64 0.47 12.47 5.79
C GLU A 64 0.61 11.07 5.20
N SER A 65 0.06 10.83 4.00
CA SER A 65 0.06 9.48 3.41
C SER A 65 1.46 9.01 3.05
N LEU A 66 2.30 9.89 2.48
CA LEU A 66 3.70 9.55 2.19
C LEU A 66 4.47 9.15 3.45
N ARG A 67 4.29 9.87 4.57
CA ARG A 67 4.94 9.53 5.84
C ARG A 67 4.54 8.15 6.36
N VAL A 68 3.29 7.73 6.15
CA VAL A 68 2.83 6.37 6.49
C VAL A 68 3.43 5.34 5.52
N LEU A 69 3.51 5.66 4.23
CA LEU A 69 4.13 4.80 3.23
C LEU A 69 5.62 4.60 3.49
N GLU A 70 6.37 5.62 3.88
CA GLU A 70 7.80 5.51 4.23
C GLU A 70 8.03 4.58 5.42
N GLN A 71 7.20 4.72 6.47
CA GLN A 71 7.23 3.81 7.62
C GLN A 71 6.93 2.38 7.20
N LEU A 72 5.91 2.18 6.35
CA LEU A 72 5.54 0.87 5.84
C LEU A 72 6.63 0.27 4.95
N LYS A 73 7.32 1.09 4.14
CA LYS A 73 8.41 0.64 3.27
C LYS A 73 9.61 0.17 4.08
N THR A 74 10.04 0.98 5.05
CA THR A 74 11.13 0.62 5.96
C THR A 74 10.82 -0.66 6.73
N TRP A 75 9.58 -0.81 7.19
CA TRP A 75 9.12 -2.02 7.86
C TRP A 75 9.07 -3.24 6.92
N LEU A 76 8.62 -3.05 5.68
CA LEU A 76 8.53 -4.09 4.65
C LEU A 76 9.92 -4.65 4.34
N ASP A 77 10.92 -3.79 4.12
CA ASP A 77 12.28 -4.21 3.76
C ASP A 77 12.92 -5.02 4.90
N LYS A 78 12.74 -4.59 6.16
CA LYS A 78 13.16 -5.36 7.34
C LYS A 78 12.42 -6.69 7.47
N SER A 79 11.12 -6.70 7.13
CA SER A 79 10.27 -7.88 7.26
C SER A 79 10.59 -8.94 6.21
N LEU A 80 10.95 -8.54 4.99
CA LEU A 80 11.37 -9.46 3.92
C LEU A 80 12.64 -10.23 4.30
N ASN A 81 13.64 -9.55 4.87
CA ASN A 81 14.89 -10.17 5.30
C ASN A 81 14.73 -11.22 6.42
N SER A 82 13.62 -11.15 7.16
CA SER A 82 13.39 -11.94 8.37
C SER A 82 12.17 -12.86 8.27
N THR A 83 11.62 -13.07 7.07
CA THR A 83 10.41 -13.90 6.85
C THR A 83 10.65 -14.93 5.77
N VAL A 84 10.23 -16.18 6.02
CA VAL A 84 10.32 -17.25 5.04
C VAL A 84 9.35 -17.00 3.87
N PRO A 85 9.82 -16.97 2.62
CA PRO A 85 8.99 -16.61 1.46
C PRO A 85 7.78 -17.52 1.22
N LYS A 86 7.90 -18.81 1.54
CA LYS A 86 6.82 -19.81 1.34
C LYS A 86 5.70 -19.77 2.38
N SER A 87 5.80 -18.91 3.39
CA SER A 87 4.70 -18.69 4.35
C SER A 87 3.64 -17.76 3.76
N LYS A 88 2.40 -17.82 4.28
CA LYS A 88 1.32 -16.89 3.88
C LYS A 88 1.67 -15.43 4.15
N LEU A 89 2.45 -15.18 5.20
CA LEU A 89 3.02 -13.86 5.46
C LEU A 89 4.08 -13.48 4.42
N GLY A 90 4.95 -14.42 4.03
CA GLY A 90 5.91 -14.24 2.95
C GLY A 90 5.23 -13.87 1.63
N GLU A 91 4.19 -14.60 1.24
CA GLU A 91 3.36 -14.29 0.06
C GLU A 91 2.76 -12.87 0.13
N ALA A 92 2.28 -12.45 1.29
CA ALA A 92 1.72 -11.11 1.50
C ALA A 92 2.80 -10.01 1.36
N LEU A 93 3.96 -10.20 1.98
CA LEU A 93 5.10 -9.28 1.89
C LEU A 93 5.63 -9.20 0.46
N SER A 94 5.79 -10.33 -0.23
CA SER A 94 6.23 -10.37 -1.63
C SER A 94 5.24 -9.68 -2.56
N TYR A 95 3.93 -9.84 -2.33
CA TYR A 95 2.92 -9.10 -3.10
C TYR A 95 3.01 -7.60 -2.85
N LEU A 96 3.14 -7.17 -1.59
CA LEU A 96 3.28 -5.76 -1.24
C LEU A 96 4.52 -5.15 -1.90
N ALA A 97 5.66 -5.84 -1.85
CA ALA A 97 6.91 -5.40 -2.47
C ALA A 97 6.82 -5.32 -4.01
N LYS A 98 6.30 -6.37 -4.65
CA LYS A 98 6.15 -6.44 -6.12
C LYS A 98 5.24 -5.33 -6.67
N ASN A 99 4.26 -4.88 -5.88
CA ASN A 99 3.30 -3.87 -6.31
C ASN A 99 3.55 -2.49 -5.69
N TRP A 100 4.66 -2.29 -4.96
CA TRP A 100 4.93 -1.08 -4.19
C TRP A 100 4.80 0.18 -5.05
N GLU A 101 5.44 0.20 -6.21
CA GLU A 101 5.41 1.35 -7.12
C GLU A 101 4.00 1.70 -7.59
N LYS A 102 3.14 0.69 -7.78
CA LYS A 102 1.74 0.90 -8.18
C LYS A 102 0.89 1.38 -7.01
N LEU A 103 1.16 0.86 -5.82
CA LEU A 103 0.42 1.17 -4.60
C LEU A 103 0.63 2.61 -4.12
N GLN A 104 1.74 3.26 -4.47
CA GLN A 104 1.98 4.67 -4.14
C GLN A 104 1.37 5.66 -5.15
N ILE A 105 0.92 5.23 -6.34
CA ILE A 105 0.47 6.13 -7.41
C ILE A 105 -0.69 7.04 -6.96
N PHE A 106 -1.59 6.59 -6.08
CA PHE A 106 -2.69 7.43 -5.61
C PHE A 106 -2.23 8.73 -4.92
N THR A 107 -0.98 8.79 -4.44
CA THR A 107 -0.41 10.00 -3.82
C THR A 107 0.04 11.04 -4.83
N THR A 108 0.12 10.73 -6.12
CA THR A 108 0.58 11.67 -7.16
C THR A 108 -0.55 12.53 -7.74
N ASN A 109 -1.80 12.11 -7.58
CA ASN A 109 -2.95 12.84 -8.10
C ASN A 109 -4.18 12.68 -7.19
N GLY A 110 -4.71 13.80 -6.69
CA GLY A 110 -5.84 13.83 -5.76
C GLY A 110 -7.18 13.35 -6.35
N ARG A 111 -7.27 13.10 -7.67
CA ARG A 111 -8.43 12.48 -8.31
C ARG A 111 -8.40 10.95 -8.26
N LEU A 112 -7.24 10.36 -7.97
CA LEU A 112 -7.09 8.90 -7.90
C LEU A 112 -7.63 8.35 -6.58
N ASN A 113 -8.13 7.12 -6.65
CA ASN A 113 -8.62 6.38 -5.49
C ASN A 113 -7.56 5.39 -5.02
N ILE A 114 -7.41 5.25 -3.70
CA ILE A 114 -6.44 4.34 -3.07
C ILE A 114 -6.62 2.86 -3.50
N ASP A 115 -7.87 2.46 -3.80
CA ASP A 115 -8.20 1.09 -4.23
C ASP A 115 -8.36 0.95 -5.75
N ASN A 116 -8.31 2.05 -6.51
CA ASN A 116 -8.46 2.02 -7.95
C ASN A 116 -7.69 3.18 -8.60
N SER A 117 -6.43 2.90 -8.91
CA SER A 117 -5.60 3.74 -9.76
C SER A 117 -5.73 3.27 -11.21
N ASN A 118 -6.86 3.57 -11.88
CA ASN A 118 -6.95 3.42 -13.33
C ASN A 118 -6.06 4.49 -13.97
N TYR A 119 -4.80 4.12 -14.20
CA TYR A 119 -3.80 4.99 -14.84
C TYR A 119 -3.88 4.82 -16.36
N PRO A 120 -3.98 5.90 -17.16
CA PRO A 120 -3.68 5.81 -18.58
C PRO A 120 -2.17 5.58 -18.74
N VAL A 121 -1.78 4.36 -19.11
CA VAL A 121 -0.39 3.88 -19.28
C VAL A 121 0.49 4.70 -20.25
N ASN A 122 -0.03 5.77 -20.87
CA ASN A 122 0.67 6.53 -21.92
C ASN A 122 1.10 7.96 -21.54
N THR A 123 0.95 8.41 -20.28
CA THR A 123 1.39 9.76 -19.90
C THR A 123 2.71 9.70 -19.14
N SER A 124 3.71 10.39 -19.67
CA SER A 124 5.14 10.44 -19.32
C SER A 124 5.49 10.94 -17.90
N TYR A 125 4.65 10.68 -16.90
CA TYR A 125 4.99 10.97 -15.51
C TYR A 125 5.89 9.84 -14.98
N GLN A 126 7.21 10.06 -15.02
CA GLN A 126 8.15 9.35 -14.14
C GLN A 126 7.90 9.85 -12.70
N PRO A 127 7.34 9.04 -11.79
CA PRO A 127 7.29 9.42 -10.39
C PRO A 127 8.69 9.25 -9.81
N TYR A 128 9.37 10.36 -9.54
CA TYR A 128 10.52 10.52 -8.63
C TYR A 128 11.37 9.26 -8.39
N LEU A 129 11.99 8.71 -9.44
CA LEU A 129 13.20 7.94 -9.28
C LEU A 129 14.36 8.93 -9.24
N SER A 130 14.44 9.72 -8.16
CA SER A 130 15.74 10.21 -7.71
C SER A 130 16.46 9.01 -7.11
N VAL A 131 17.07 8.24 -8.01
CA VAL A 131 18.18 7.35 -7.69
C VAL A 131 19.25 8.20 -7.03
N ASN A 132 19.29 8.21 -5.70
CA ASN A 132 20.50 8.58 -4.99
C ASN A 132 21.41 7.34 -5.00
N ASN A 133 22.16 7.18 -6.10
CA ASN A 133 23.55 6.74 -6.09
C ASN A 133 24.21 7.07 -7.44
#